data_AF-A0A7K0VE75-F1
#
_entry.id   AF-A0A7K0VE75-F1
#
_cell.length_a   1.000
_cell.length_b   1.000
_cell.length_c   1.000
_cell.angle_alpha   90.00
_cell.angle_beta   90.00
_cell.angle_gamma   90.00
#
_symmetry.space_group_name_H-M   'P 1'
#
loop_
_entity.id
_entity.type
_entity.pdbx_description
1 polymer ?
#
loop_
_entity_poly.entity_id
_entity_poly.type
_entity_poly.pdbx_seq_one_letter_code
_entity_poly.pdbx_strand_id
1 'polypeptide(L)'
;MVNRLSDSTSPYLLQHADNPVDWWEWSEAAFDEARRRDVPIFLSIGYSACHWCHVMAHESFEDQAIADYLNANFVSIKVDREERPDIDSVYMGVTVAMTGHGGWPMTVILDHEAHPFYAGTYFPPTPRHGLPSFPQLLSAV
;
A
#
# COMPACT_ATOMS: atom_id res chain seq x y z
N MET A 1 12.51 -12.32 8.09
CA MET A 1 12.25 -12.75 6.69
C MET A 1 12.79 -11.65 5.81
N VAL A 2 13.42 -12.00 4.69
CA VAL A 2 13.86 -10.99 3.71
C VAL A 2 12.62 -10.60 2.91
N ASN A 3 12.35 -9.30 2.82
CA ASN A 3 11.24 -8.75 2.05
C ASN A 3 11.39 -9.15 0.57
N ARG A 4 10.29 -9.54 -0.09
CA ARG A 4 10.33 -9.99 -1.50
C ARG A 4 10.77 -8.90 -2.47
N LEU A 5 10.63 -7.63 -2.09
CA LEU A 5 11.08 -6.51 -2.92
C LEU A 5 12.61 -6.46 -3.08
N SER A 6 13.39 -7.22 -2.30
CA SER A 6 14.85 -7.29 -2.48
C SER A 6 15.28 -7.81 -3.86
N ASP A 7 14.39 -8.54 -4.54
CA ASP A 7 14.65 -9.11 -5.86
C ASP A 7 14.11 -8.22 -7.01
N SER A 8 13.52 -7.07 -6.68
CA SER A 8 12.91 -6.17 -7.65
C SER A 8 13.93 -5.43 -8.50
N THR A 9 13.57 -5.10 -9.74
CA THR A 9 14.38 -4.22 -10.60
C THR A 9 14.04 -2.73 -10.44
N SER A 10 12.89 -2.41 -9.85
CA SER A 10 12.48 -1.02 -9.62
C SER A 10 13.35 -0.38 -8.53
N PRO A 11 14.03 0.75 -8.81
CA PRO A 11 14.70 1.53 -7.77
C PRO A 11 13.75 2.03 -6.68
N TYR A 12 12.47 2.23 -6.99
CA TYR A 12 11.47 2.64 -6.00
C TYR A 12 11.07 1.48 -5.08
N LEU A 13 10.82 0.28 -5.63
CA LEU A 13 10.48 -0.89 -4.82
C LEU A 13 11.65 -1.32 -3.92
N LEU A 14 12.88 -1.26 -4.44
CA LEU A 14 14.09 -1.56 -3.66
C LEU A 14 14.27 -0.65 -2.45
N GLN A 15 13.77 0.59 -2.47
CA GLN A 15 13.80 1.48 -1.30
C GLN A 15 12.93 0.97 -0.13
N HIS A 16 12.01 0.05 -0.39
CA HIS A 16 11.14 -0.57 0.60
C HIS A 16 11.58 -2.00 0.98
N ALA A 17 12.70 -2.50 0.43
CA ALA A 17 13.16 -3.86 0.67
C ALA A 17 13.61 -4.13 2.12
N ASP A 18 13.99 -3.08 2.85
CA ASP A 18 14.38 -3.20 4.27
C ASP A 18 13.23 -2.88 5.24
N ASN A 19 12.04 -2.54 4.73
CA ASN A 19 10.89 -2.24 5.57
C ASN A 19 10.41 -3.52 6.29
N PRO A 20 9.97 -3.42 7.56
CA PRO A 20 9.42 -4.55 8.30
C PRO A 20 8.09 -5.09 7.74
N VAL A 21 7.40 -4.32 6.90
CA VAL A 21 6.20 -4.78 6.17
C VAL A 21 6.59 -5.86 5.18
N ASP A 22 5.88 -6.99 5.17
CA ASP A 22 6.08 -8.11 4.25
C ASP A 22 5.50 -7.78 2.87
N TRP A 23 6.21 -6.92 2.14
CA TRP A 23 5.77 -6.44 0.84
C TRP A 23 5.80 -7.54 -0.23
N TRP A 24 4.79 -7.50 -1.07
CA TRP A 24 4.68 -8.22 -2.32
C TRP A 24 4.72 -7.23 -3.50
N GLU A 25 5.24 -7.69 -4.63
CA GLU A 25 4.92 -7.06 -5.91
C GLU A 25 3.52 -7.46 -6.37
N TRP A 26 2.94 -6.67 -7.28
CA TRP A 26 1.68 -7.02 -7.92
C TRP A 26 1.82 -8.31 -8.74
N SER A 27 1.26 -9.40 -8.23
CA SER A 27 1.40 -10.73 -8.82
C SER A 27 0.24 -11.63 -8.40
N GLU A 28 -0.10 -12.61 -9.23
CA GLU A 28 -1.14 -13.62 -8.92
C GLU A 28 -0.85 -14.33 -7.59
N ALA A 29 0.42 -14.61 -7.29
CA ALA A 29 0.84 -15.21 -6.03
C ALA A 29 0.47 -14.38 -4.78
N ALA A 30 0.49 -13.04 -4.87
CA ALA A 30 0.05 -12.18 -3.78
C ALA A 30 -1.47 -12.29 -3.55
N PHE A 31 -2.26 -12.34 -4.63
CA PHE A 31 -3.71 -12.53 -4.54
C PHE A 31 -4.07 -13.93 -4.02
N ASP A 32 -3.34 -14.97 -4.45
CA ASP A 32 -3.52 -16.32 -3.94
C ASP A 32 -3.17 -16.43 -2.46
N GLU A 33 -2.14 -15.72 -2.00
CA GLU A 33 -1.80 -15.65 -0.58
C GLU A 33 -2.89 -14.96 0.23
N ALA A 34 -3.49 -13.89 -0.31
CA ALA A 34 -4.60 -13.18 0.33
C ALA A 34 -5.82 -14.10 0.48
N ARG A 35 -6.15 -14.87 -0.56
CA ARG A 35 -7.20 -15.92 -0.52
C ARG A 35 -6.87 -17.02 0.49
N ARG A 36 -5.63 -17.51 0.49
CA ARG A 36 -5.18 -18.59 1.38
C ARG A 36 -5.25 -18.18 2.84
N ARG A 37 -4.92 -16.92 3.15
CA ARG A 37 -4.95 -16.35 4.50
C ARG A 37 -6.32 -15.82 4.89
N ASP A 38 -7.25 -15.70 3.94
CA ASP A 38 -8.56 -15.08 4.12
C ASP A 38 -8.48 -13.66 4.69
N VAL A 39 -7.57 -12.86 4.11
CA VAL A 39 -7.36 -11.45 4.50
C VAL A 39 -7.43 -10.54 3.27
N PRO A 40 -7.84 -9.26 3.43
CA PRO A 40 -7.84 -8.30 2.33
C PRO A 40 -6.43 -7.92 1.86
N ILE A 41 -6.37 -7.22 0.74
CA ILE A 41 -5.13 -6.74 0.15
C ILE A 41 -4.96 -5.26 0.47
N PHE A 42 -3.81 -4.91 1.04
CA PHE A 42 -3.37 -3.53 1.20
C PHE A 42 -2.51 -3.13 -0.01
N LEU A 43 -3.04 -2.31 -0.90
CA LEU A 43 -2.33 -1.82 -2.08
C LEU A 43 -1.76 -0.42 -1.84
N SER A 44 -0.44 -0.27 -2.01
CA SER A 44 0.26 1.01 -1.95
C SER A 44 1.01 1.32 -3.24
N ILE A 45 0.52 2.30 -4.00
CA ILE A 45 1.11 2.73 -5.27
C ILE A 45 1.88 4.05 -5.07
N GLY A 46 3.12 4.10 -5.57
CA GLY A 46 3.95 5.30 -5.53
C GLY A 46 4.99 5.32 -6.64
N TYR A 47 5.98 6.19 -6.48
CA TYR A 47 7.11 6.33 -7.42
C TYR A 47 8.28 7.04 -6.76
N SER A 48 9.46 6.92 -7.38
CA SER A 48 10.74 7.38 -6.85
C SER A 48 10.79 8.87 -6.47
N ALA A 49 10.21 9.76 -7.30
CA ALA A 49 10.20 11.21 -7.09
C ALA A 49 9.03 11.72 -6.22
N CYS A 50 8.22 10.84 -5.63
CA CYS A 50 7.06 11.20 -4.83
C CYS A 50 7.44 11.59 -3.40
N HIS A 51 7.35 12.88 -3.04
CA HIS A 51 7.66 13.35 -1.69
C HIS A 51 6.82 12.67 -0.60
N TRP A 52 5.50 12.63 -0.76
CA TRP A 52 4.60 12.05 0.26
C TRP A 52 4.71 10.52 0.38
N CYS A 53 5.20 9.85 -0.66
CA CYS A 53 5.45 8.41 -0.62
C CYS A 53 6.62 8.12 0.33
N HIS A 54 7.68 8.93 0.29
CA HIS A 54 8.81 8.86 1.23
C HIS A 54 8.37 9.18 2.65
N VAL A 55 7.57 10.23 2.83
CA VAL A 55 7.03 10.60 4.16
C VAL A 55 6.21 9.47 4.75
N MET A 56 5.27 8.90 4.01
CA MET A 56 4.44 7.78 4.50
C MET A 56 5.26 6.53 4.79
N ALA A 57 6.29 6.26 3.98
CA ALA A 57 7.20 5.14 4.22
C ALA A 57 7.92 5.28 5.56
N HIS A 58 8.52 6.44 5.79
CA HIS A 58 9.26 6.72 7.03
C HIS A 58 8.34 6.78 8.26
N GLU A 59 7.16 7.40 8.13
CA GLU A 59 6.25 7.60 9.25
C GLU A 59 5.39 6.36 9.57
N SER A 60 5.26 5.40 8.65
CA SER A 60 4.34 4.26 8.82
C SER A 60 4.93 2.91 8.41
N PHE A 61 5.54 2.78 7.24
CA PHE A 61 5.99 1.47 6.76
C PHE A 61 7.31 1.00 7.40
N GLU A 62 8.08 1.91 8.00
CA GLU A 62 9.28 1.61 8.80
C GLU A 62 8.95 1.31 10.28
N ASP A 63 7.75 1.66 10.74
CA ASP A 63 7.33 1.40 12.13
C ASP A 63 6.98 -0.08 12.33
N GLN A 64 7.63 -0.71 13.30
CA GLN A 64 7.47 -2.15 13.54
C GLN A 64 6.04 -2.53 13.96
N ALA A 65 5.36 -1.69 14.76
CA ALA A 65 4.02 -2.02 15.24
C ALA A 65 2.97 -1.94 14.12
N ILE A 66 3.10 -0.94 13.23
CA ILE A 66 2.27 -0.82 12.03
C ILE A 66 2.56 -1.99 11.08
N ALA A 67 3.83 -2.33 10.88
CA ALA A 67 4.22 -3.44 10.03
C ALA A 67 3.71 -4.79 10.56
N ASP A 68 3.82 -5.06 11.85
CA ASP A 68 3.28 -6.28 12.46
C ASP A 68 1.77 -6.38 12.26
N TYR A 69 1.05 -5.27 12.38
CA TYR A 69 -0.38 -5.22 12.11
C TYR A 69 -0.70 -5.52 10.63
N LEU A 70 0.00 -4.86 9.70
CA LEU A 70 -0.16 -5.12 8.26
C LEU A 70 0.14 -6.59 7.94
N ASN A 71 1.25 -7.11 8.45
CA ASN A 71 1.68 -8.48 8.22
C ASN A 71 0.69 -9.51 8.76
N ALA A 72 0.01 -9.21 9.87
CA ALA A 72 -1.00 -10.09 10.45
C ALA A 72 -2.35 -10.04 9.69
N ASN A 73 -2.78 -8.85 9.25
CA ASN A 73 -4.16 -8.60 8.81
C ASN A 73 -4.33 -8.36 7.32
N PHE A 74 -3.23 -8.23 6.55
CA PHE A 74 -3.28 -7.97 5.12
C PHE A 74 -2.22 -8.77 4.37
N VAL A 75 -2.44 -8.91 3.06
CA VAL A 75 -1.34 -9.05 2.11
C VAL A 75 -1.03 -7.67 1.56
N SER A 76 0.18 -7.18 1.84
CA SER A 76 0.62 -5.83 1.47
C SER A 76 1.32 -5.85 0.12
N ILE A 77 0.77 -5.16 -0.88
CA ILE A 77 1.32 -5.05 -2.23
C ILE A 77 1.86 -3.64 -2.46
N LYS A 78 3.12 -3.55 -2.89
CA LYS A 78 3.76 -2.29 -3.32
C LYS A 78 3.84 -2.25 -4.83
N VAL A 79 3.45 -1.13 -5.42
CA VAL A 79 3.52 -0.93 -6.89
C VAL A 79 4.28 0.35 -7.20
N ASP A 80 5.21 0.24 -8.13
CA ASP A 80 5.83 1.37 -8.82
C ASP A 80 4.98 1.75 -10.02
N ARG A 81 4.44 2.97 -10.04
CA ARG A 81 3.66 3.46 -11.18
C ARG A 81 4.50 3.57 -12.46
N GLU A 82 5.82 3.77 -12.34
CA GLU A 82 6.70 3.96 -13.49
C GLU A 82 6.85 2.64 -14.26
N GLU A 83 6.82 1.51 -13.55
CA GLU A 83 6.81 0.17 -14.14
C GLU A 83 5.40 -0.33 -14.49
N ARG A 84 4.39 0.06 -13.69
CA ARG A 84 2.99 -0.39 -13.84
C ARG A 84 2.00 0.77 -13.96
N PRO A 85 2.09 1.59 -15.02
CA PRO A 85 1.16 2.70 -15.25
C PRO A 85 -0.27 2.23 -15.53
N ASP A 86 -0.43 0.98 -15.96
CA ASP A 86 -1.72 0.31 -16.15
C ASP A 86 -2.49 0.16 -14.84
N ILE A 87 -1.82 -0.32 -13.78
CA ILE A 87 -2.40 -0.47 -12.44
C ILE A 87 -2.65 0.91 -11.83
N ASP A 88 -1.66 1.81 -11.93
CA ASP A 88 -1.75 3.19 -11.43
C ASP A 88 -2.99 3.91 -11.95
N SER A 89 -3.23 3.84 -13.27
CA SER A 89 -4.35 4.54 -13.91
C SER A 89 -5.70 4.04 -13.42
N VAL A 90 -5.86 2.73 -13.24
CA VAL A 90 -7.10 2.11 -12.73
C VAL A 90 -7.39 2.60 -11.31
N TYR A 91 -6.42 2.46 -10.41
CA TYR A 91 -6.63 2.80 -9.01
C TYR A 91 -6.64 4.30 -8.72
N MET A 92 -6.03 5.12 -9.59
CA MET A 92 -6.23 6.56 -9.56
C MET A 92 -7.67 6.93 -9.88
N GLY A 93 -8.26 6.32 -10.90
CA GLY A 93 -9.68 6.51 -11.23
C GLY A 93 -10.60 6.14 -10.07
N VAL A 94 -10.33 5.00 -9.42
CA VAL A 94 -11.03 4.55 -8.21
C VAL A 94 -10.89 5.56 -7.07
N THR A 95 -9.66 6.01 -6.78
CA THR A 95 -9.39 6.96 -5.69
C THR A 95 -10.13 8.27 -5.89
N VAL A 96 -10.11 8.80 -7.12
CA VAL A 96 -10.86 10.02 -7.48
C VAL A 96 -12.36 9.79 -7.36
N ALA A 97 -12.88 8.66 -7.81
CA ALA A 97 -14.30 8.34 -7.73
C ALA A 97 -14.80 8.21 -6.28
N MET A 98 -13.99 7.63 -5.38
CA MET A 98 -14.36 7.40 -3.98
C MET A 98 -14.15 8.63 -3.09
N THR A 99 -13.14 9.45 -3.37
CA THR A 99 -12.72 10.54 -2.48
C THR A 99 -12.90 11.94 -3.06
N GLY A 100 -13.26 12.06 -4.34
CA GLY A 100 -13.36 13.32 -5.07
C GLY A 100 -12.03 13.95 -5.46
N HIS A 101 -10.90 13.35 -5.08
CA HIS A 101 -9.55 13.82 -5.40
C HIS A 101 -8.59 12.64 -5.59
N GLY A 102 -7.41 12.91 -6.15
CA GLY A 102 -6.40 11.89 -6.42
C GLY A 102 -5.01 12.39 -6.04
N GLY A 103 -4.06 11.47 -5.96
CA GLY A 103 -2.68 11.79 -5.63
C GLY A 103 -1.89 10.56 -5.21
N TRP A 104 -0.60 10.75 -4.97
CA TRP A 104 0.31 9.71 -4.47
C TRP A 104 0.84 10.10 -3.08
N PRO A 105 1.11 9.13 -2.19
CA PRO A 105 0.88 7.69 -2.38
C PRO A 105 -0.60 7.38 -2.49
N MET A 106 -0.97 6.39 -3.29
CA MET A 106 -2.32 5.83 -3.24
C MET A 106 -2.35 4.69 -2.23
N THR A 107 -3.36 4.71 -1.38
CA THR A 107 -3.65 3.68 -0.39
C THR A 107 -5.02 3.11 -0.72
N VAL A 108 -5.07 1.85 -1.16
CA VAL A 108 -6.31 1.21 -1.59
C VAL A 108 -6.43 -0.15 -0.90
N ILE A 109 -7.63 -0.50 -0.43
CA ILE A 109 -7.91 -1.83 0.10
C ILE A 109 -8.79 -2.58 -0.89
N LEU A 110 -8.35 -3.78 -1.24
CA LEU A 110 -9.00 -4.64 -2.24
C LEU A 110 -9.50 -5.95 -1.64
N ASP A 111 -10.54 -6.50 -2.25
CA ASP A 111 -10.89 -7.91 -2.10
C ASP A 111 -9.94 -8.83 -2.90
N HIS A 112 -10.22 -10.13 -2.87
CA HIS A 112 -9.40 -11.15 -3.52
C HIS A 112 -9.49 -11.15 -5.05
N GLU A 113 -10.44 -10.42 -5.61
CA GLU A 113 -10.68 -10.25 -7.05
C GLU A 113 -10.20 -8.89 -7.55
N ALA A 114 -9.45 -8.17 -6.71
CA ALA A 114 -8.90 -6.84 -6.96
C ALA A 114 -9.95 -5.71 -7.02
N HIS A 115 -11.18 -5.95 -6.55
CA HIS A 115 -12.19 -4.90 -6.43
C HIS A 115 -11.89 -4.02 -5.20
N PRO A 116 -11.84 -2.69 -5.38
CA PRO A 116 -11.60 -1.78 -4.29
C PRO A 116 -12.86 -1.55 -3.46
N PHE A 117 -12.71 -1.60 -2.15
CA PHE A 117 -13.77 -1.20 -1.21
C PHE A 117 -13.34 -0.05 -0.28
N TYR A 118 -12.06 0.34 -0.31
CA TYR A 118 -11.56 1.56 0.29
C TYR A 118 -10.48 2.18 -0.58
N ALA A 119 -10.43 3.51 -0.66
CA ALA A 119 -9.35 4.24 -1.33
C ALA A 119 -9.08 5.58 -0.64
N GLY A 120 -7.82 5.98 -0.64
CA GLY A 120 -7.33 7.25 -0.14
C GLY A 120 -5.93 7.54 -0.65
N THR A 121 -5.37 8.66 -0.22
CA THR A 121 -4.00 9.04 -0.59
C THR A 121 -3.05 8.83 0.58
N TYR A 122 -2.59 9.92 1.18
CA TYR A 122 -1.72 9.94 2.35
C TYR A 122 -2.54 9.82 3.64
N PHE A 123 -2.06 8.99 4.58
CA PHE A 123 -2.58 8.90 5.94
C PHE A 123 -1.46 9.15 6.95
N PRO A 124 -1.62 10.11 7.88
CA PRO A 124 -0.60 10.37 8.90
C PRO A 124 -0.58 9.27 9.98
N PRO A 125 0.53 9.07 10.71
CA PRO A 125 0.60 8.09 11.81
C PRO A 125 -0.27 8.48 13.00
N THR A 126 -0.63 9.76 13.12
CA THR A 126 -1.51 10.29 14.17
C THR A 126 -2.62 11.14 13.56
N PRO A 127 -3.83 11.20 14.14
CA PRO A 127 -4.95 11.94 13.55
C PRO A 127 -4.62 13.42 13.47
N ARG A 128 -4.79 14.03 12.28
CA ARG A 128 -4.50 15.44 12.04
C ARG A 128 -5.46 16.01 11.01
N HIS A 129 -5.86 17.27 11.20
CA HIS A 129 -6.71 18.02 10.25
C HIS A 129 -8.02 17.30 9.87
N GLY A 130 -8.61 16.53 10.80
CA GLY A 130 -9.84 15.76 10.55
C GLY A 130 -9.65 14.48 9.74
N LEU A 131 -8.40 14.12 9.39
CA LEU A 131 -8.07 12.84 8.78
C LEU A 131 -7.84 11.78 9.87
N PRO A 132 -8.36 10.55 9.69
CA PRO A 132 -7.98 9.43 10.54
C PRO A 132 -6.50 9.13 10.37
N SER A 133 -5.88 8.56 11.40
CA SER A 133 -4.52 8.06 11.26
C SER A 133 -4.46 6.76 10.46
N PHE A 134 -3.26 6.43 9.96
CA PHE A 134 -3.03 5.16 9.28
C PHE A 134 -3.40 3.94 10.15
N PRO A 135 -3.01 3.85 11.44
CA PRO A 135 -3.50 2.79 12.32
C PRO A 135 -5.03 2.75 12.48
N GLN A 136 -5.70 3.91 12.55
CA GLN A 136 -7.17 3.95 12.65
C GLN A 136 -7.86 3.48 11.37
N LEU A 137 -7.26 3.78 10.21
CA LEU A 137 -7.72 3.23 8.94
C LEU A 137 -7.61 1.70 8.95
N LEU A 138 -6.42 1.19 9.29
CA LEU A 138 -6.15 -0.25 9.27
C LEU A 138 -7.02 -1.05 10.24
N SER A 139 -7.48 -0.46 11.34
CA SER A 139 -8.38 -1.11 12.31
C SER A 139 -9.87 -0.95 12.02
N ALA A 140 -10.24 -0.08 11.08
CA ALA A 140 -11.64 0.15 10.70
C ALA A 140 -12.11 -0.77 9.56
N VAL A 141 -11.18 -1.49 8.93
CA VAL A 141 -11.39 -2.38 7.79
C VAL A 141 -11.48 -3.83 8.25
#